data_AF-A0A7V1BY04-F1
#
_entry.id   AF-A0A7V1BY04-F1
#
_cell.length_a   1.000
_cell.length_b   1.000
_cell.length_c   1.000
_cell.angle_alpha   90.00
_cell.angle_beta   90.00
_cell.angle_gamma   90.00
#
_symmetry.space_group_name_H-M   'P 1'
#
loop_
_entity.id
_entity.type
_entity.pdbx_description
1 polymer ?
#
loop_
_entity_poly.entity_id
_entity_poly.type
_entity_poly.pdbx_seq_one_letter_code
_entity_poly.pdbx_strand_id
1 'polypeptide(L)'
;MKNCWEVMKCGREPGGAKVSELGVCLSATDIRADGINHGENAGRSCWAVAGTFCRGKVQGSYAKKFGDCKKCKFYSREIEEEGAKYVTADEILREIEKRDMHRYFIKPARDR
;
A
#
# COMPACT_ATOMS: atom_id res chain seq x y z
N MET A 1 -4.33 1.11 14.96
CA MET A 1 -5.26 1.05 13.81
C MET A 1 -5.01 -0.23 13.03
N LYS A 2 -5.92 -0.65 12.14
CA LYS A 2 -5.80 -1.93 11.40
C LYS A 2 -5.41 -1.69 9.95
N ASN A 3 -4.49 -2.47 9.42
CA ASN A 3 -4.10 -2.47 8.02
C ASN A 3 -5.19 -3.07 7.11
N CYS A 4 -5.10 -2.80 5.81
CA CYS A 4 -6.13 -3.21 4.85
C CYS A 4 -6.38 -4.72 4.85
N TRP A 5 -5.35 -5.56 5.00
CA TRP A 5 -5.49 -7.01 4.99
C TRP A 5 -6.18 -7.54 6.25
N GLU A 6 -6.02 -6.89 7.40
CA GLU A 6 -6.68 -7.27 8.65
C GLU A 6 -8.18 -6.95 8.63
N VAL A 7 -8.57 -5.87 7.94
CA VAL A 7 -9.97 -5.45 7.79
C VAL A 7 -10.66 -6.21 6.66
N MET A 8 -10.03 -6.26 5.48
CA MET A 8 -10.59 -6.88 4.29
C MET A 8 -10.48 -8.40 4.33
N LYS A 9 -9.61 -8.97 5.19
CA LYS A 9 -9.36 -10.41 5.34
C LYS A 9 -9.11 -11.08 4.00
N CYS A 10 -8.27 -10.45 3.17
CA CYS A 10 -8.06 -10.91 1.80
C CYS A 10 -7.16 -12.16 1.72
N GLY A 11 -6.41 -12.48 2.78
CA GLY A 11 -5.54 -13.66 2.88
C GLY A 11 -4.26 -13.55 2.06
N ARG A 12 -3.83 -12.34 1.72
CA ARG A 12 -2.62 -12.07 0.90
C ARG A 12 -1.53 -11.34 1.69
N GLU A 13 -1.69 -11.17 2.99
CA GLU A 13 -0.61 -10.84 3.92
C GLU A 13 0.50 -11.92 3.89
N PRO A 14 1.74 -11.62 4.33
CA PRO A 14 2.79 -12.64 4.44
C PRO A 14 2.31 -13.88 5.21
N GLY A 15 2.44 -15.06 4.60
CA GLY A 15 1.94 -16.32 5.18
C GLY A 15 0.42 -16.52 5.09
N GLY A 16 -0.32 -15.61 4.45
CA GLY A 16 -1.77 -15.70 4.30
C GLY A 16 -2.25 -16.84 3.41
N ALA A 17 -3.49 -17.29 3.62
CA ALA A 17 -4.06 -18.48 2.99
C ALA A 17 -4.14 -18.43 1.44
N LYS A 18 -4.10 -17.23 0.83
CA LYS A 18 -4.16 -17.04 -0.63
C LYS A 18 -2.82 -16.69 -1.25
N VAL A 19 -1.73 -16.73 -0.48
CA VAL A 19 -0.39 -16.41 -0.98
C VAL A 19 0.07 -17.41 -2.04
N SER A 20 -0.22 -18.70 -1.88
CA SER A 20 0.18 -19.75 -2.84
C SER A 20 -0.48 -19.59 -4.22
N GLU A 21 -1.72 -19.10 -4.25
CA GLU A 21 -2.51 -18.92 -5.47
C GLU A 21 -2.32 -17.53 -6.09
N LEU A 22 -2.36 -16.48 -5.27
CA LEU A 22 -2.46 -15.09 -5.72
C LEU A 22 -1.23 -14.24 -5.41
N GLY A 23 -0.19 -14.83 -4.81
CA GLY A 23 1.00 -14.13 -4.34
C GLY A 23 0.75 -13.20 -3.15
N VAL A 24 1.85 -12.72 -2.56
CA VAL A 24 1.82 -11.77 -1.44
C VAL A 24 1.33 -10.40 -1.94
N CYS A 25 0.58 -9.69 -1.09
CA CYS A 25 0.11 -8.35 -1.35
C CYS A 25 1.27 -7.35 -1.28
N LEU A 26 1.43 -6.53 -2.33
CA LEU A 26 2.42 -5.45 -2.33
C LEU A 26 2.19 -4.47 -1.17
N SER A 27 0.94 -4.15 -0.82
CA SER A 27 0.69 -3.28 0.34
C SER A 27 1.18 -3.86 1.66
N ALA A 28 1.29 -5.18 1.77
CA ALA A 28 1.76 -5.85 2.99
C ALA A 28 3.28 -6.04 3.01
N THR A 29 4.01 -5.57 1.99
CA THR A 29 5.46 -5.77 1.85
C THR A 29 6.21 -4.51 1.43
N ASP A 30 5.51 -3.47 0.99
CA ASP A 30 6.12 -2.22 0.56
C ASP A 30 6.54 -1.34 1.73
N ILE A 31 7.73 -1.60 2.25
CA ILE A 31 8.35 -0.87 3.37
C ILE A 31 8.55 0.63 3.08
N ARG A 32 8.50 1.06 1.83
CA ARG A 32 8.68 2.48 1.47
C ARG A 32 7.51 3.30 2.01
N ALA A 33 6.33 2.71 2.10
CA ALA A 33 5.16 3.36 2.66
C ALA A 33 5.02 3.18 4.18
N ASP A 34 5.95 2.49 4.84
CA ASP A 34 5.85 2.18 6.27
C ASP A 34 5.69 3.46 7.12
N GLY A 35 4.80 3.38 8.11
CA GLY A 35 4.43 4.48 9.00
C GLY A 35 3.47 5.52 8.40
N ILE A 36 3.22 5.49 7.09
CA ILE A 36 2.25 6.40 6.45
C ILE A 36 0.85 6.08 6.96
N ASN A 37 0.11 7.12 7.37
CA ASN A 37 -1.15 6.99 8.09
C ASN A 37 -1.02 5.93 9.18
N HIS A 38 0.00 5.96 10.04
CA HIS A 38 0.14 5.03 11.17
C HIS A 38 0.00 3.52 10.82
N GLY A 39 0.29 3.15 9.57
CA GLY A 39 0.15 1.79 9.06
C GLY A 39 1.49 1.07 8.98
N GLU A 40 1.41 -0.25 8.91
CA GLU A 40 2.57 -1.08 8.60
C GLU A 40 2.69 -1.21 7.08
N ASN A 41 3.89 -1.04 6.53
CA ASN A 41 4.12 -0.98 5.08
C ASN A 41 3.11 -0.02 4.44
N ALA A 42 2.41 -0.44 3.37
CA ALA A 42 1.34 0.35 2.77
C ALA A 42 -0.06 -0.05 3.25
N GLY A 43 -0.20 -0.67 4.42
CA GLY A 43 -1.46 -1.22 4.90
C GLY A 43 -2.55 -0.19 5.13
N ARG A 44 -2.18 1.03 5.53
CA ARG A 44 -3.07 2.20 5.68
C ARG A 44 -2.90 3.25 4.58
N SER A 45 -2.27 2.85 3.49
CA SER A 45 -2.07 3.67 2.29
C SER A 45 -2.23 2.83 1.02
N CYS A 46 -2.97 1.72 1.12
CA CYS A 46 -2.98 0.68 0.10
C CYS A 46 -3.53 1.17 -1.24
N TRP A 47 -4.28 2.28 -1.26
CA TRP A 47 -4.76 2.94 -2.47
C TRP A 47 -3.63 3.57 -3.30
N ALA A 48 -2.53 4.00 -2.67
CA ALA A 48 -1.41 4.67 -3.33
C ALA A 48 -0.42 3.71 -4.02
N VAL A 49 -0.30 2.45 -3.58
CA VAL A 49 0.70 1.51 -4.13
C VAL A 49 0.20 0.75 -5.37
N ALA A 50 0.73 1.01 -6.57
CA ALA A 50 0.31 0.31 -7.80
C ALA A 50 0.51 -1.23 -7.72
N GLY A 51 -0.25 -2.00 -8.51
CA GLY A 51 -0.13 -3.48 -8.57
C GLY A 51 -0.80 -4.25 -7.42
N THR A 52 -1.48 -3.56 -6.51
CA THR A 52 -2.27 -4.22 -5.45
C THR A 52 -3.53 -4.86 -6.01
N PHE A 53 -3.81 -6.09 -5.59
CA PHE A 53 -5.02 -6.83 -5.95
C PHE A 53 -6.20 -6.36 -5.08
N CYS A 54 -7.02 -5.46 -5.61
CA CYS A 54 -8.29 -5.11 -4.98
C CYS A 54 -9.40 -5.95 -5.62
N ARG A 55 -10.25 -6.58 -4.79
CA ARG A 55 -11.40 -7.41 -5.23
C ARG A 55 -11.01 -8.60 -6.13
N GLY A 56 -9.83 -9.18 -5.95
CA GLY A 56 -9.41 -10.38 -6.69
C GLY A 56 -8.91 -10.12 -8.13
N LYS A 57 -8.59 -8.87 -8.51
CA LYS A 57 -7.93 -8.55 -9.79
C LYS A 57 -6.72 -7.65 -9.59
N VAL A 58 -5.65 -7.87 -10.36
CA VAL A 58 -4.55 -6.90 -10.51
C VAL A 58 -5.16 -5.58 -10.97
N GLN A 59 -4.98 -4.52 -10.19
CA GLN A 59 -5.42 -3.20 -10.60
C GLN A 59 -4.34 -2.54 -11.45
N GLY A 60 -4.75 -2.01 -12.61
CA GLY A 60 -3.88 -1.39 -13.61
C GLY A 60 -3.29 -0.05 -13.17
N SER A 61 -3.18 0.93 -14.09
CA SER A 61 -2.62 2.25 -13.77
C SER A 61 -3.31 2.93 -12.57
N TYR A 62 -2.57 3.80 -11.88
CA TYR A 62 -3.03 4.53 -10.69
C TYR A 62 -4.40 5.20 -10.88
N ALA A 63 -4.66 5.80 -12.04
CA ALA A 63 -5.94 6.46 -12.35
C ALA A 63 -7.15 5.50 -12.33
N LYS A 64 -6.99 4.29 -12.89
CA LYS A 64 -8.03 3.25 -12.87
C LYS A 64 -8.25 2.73 -11.45
N LYS A 65 -7.15 2.57 -10.71
CA LYS A 65 -7.16 2.10 -9.34
C LYS A 65 -7.83 3.08 -8.37
N PHE A 66 -7.56 4.38 -8.48
CA PHE A 66 -8.11 5.40 -7.58
C PHE A 66 -9.65 5.46 -7.67
N GLY A 67 -10.22 5.29 -8.87
CA GLY A 67 -11.66 5.20 -9.07
C GLY A 67 -12.32 4.04 -8.30
N ASP A 68 -11.67 2.87 -8.30
CA ASP A 68 -12.15 1.70 -7.56
C ASP A 68 -11.91 1.81 -6.05
N CYS A 69 -10.83 2.50 -5.62
CA CYS A 69 -10.54 2.77 -4.22
C CYS A 69 -11.60 3.66 -3.56
N LYS A 70 -12.20 4.62 -4.27
CA LYS A 70 -13.34 5.41 -3.74
C LYS A 70 -14.55 4.55 -3.35
N LYS A 71 -14.67 3.34 -3.90
CA LYS A 71 -15.74 2.37 -3.59
C LYS A 71 -15.29 1.33 -2.55
N CYS A 72 -14.10 1.46 -1.99
CA CYS A 72 -13.55 0.54 -1.00
C CYS A 72 -13.97 0.96 0.41
N LYS A 73 -14.61 0.06 1.15
CA LYS A 73 -15.04 0.32 2.54
C LYS A 73 -13.86 0.68 3.45
N PHE A 74 -12.69 0.08 3.21
CA PHE A 74 -11.48 0.41 3.96
C PHE A 74 -11.01 1.85 3.66
N TYR A 75 -11.01 2.26 2.38
CA TYR A 75 -10.62 3.63 2.01
C TYR A 75 -11.53 4.68 2.65
N SER A 76 -12.85 4.48 2.61
CA SER A 76 -13.81 5.39 3.24
C SER A 76 -13.58 5.51 4.75
N ARG A 77 -13.30 4.39 5.42
CA ARG A 77 -12.98 4.35 6.84
C ARG A 77 -11.69 5.12 7.16
N GLU A 78 -10.65 4.97 6.34
CA GLU A 78 -9.37 5.65 6.55
C GLU A 78 -9.49 7.17 6.42
N ILE A 79 -10.30 7.64 5.46
CA ILE A 79 -10.61 9.07 5.32
C ILE A 79 -11.32 9.61 6.58
N GLU A 80 -12.26 8.84 7.12
CA GLU A 80 -12.99 9.21 8.34
C GLU A 80 -12.10 9.17 9.59
N GLU A 81 -11.22 8.17 9.71
CA GLU A 81 -10.32 8.00 10.85
C GLU A 81 -9.20 9.05 10.90
N GLU A 82 -8.61 9.39 9.75
CA GLU A 82 -7.54 10.39 9.68
C GLU A 82 -8.07 11.84 9.70
N GLY A 83 -9.29 12.05 9.19
CA GLY A 83 -9.91 13.36 9.10
C GLY A 83 -9.01 14.38 8.38
N ALA A 84 -8.73 15.51 9.03
CA ALA A 84 -7.90 16.58 8.47
C ALA A 84 -6.41 16.22 8.31
N LYS A 85 -5.94 15.11 8.92
CA LYS A 85 -4.55 14.64 8.83
C LYS A 85 -4.32 13.62 7.71
N TYR A 86 -5.35 13.33 6.92
CA TYR A 86 -5.27 12.39 5.83
C TYR A 86 -4.21 12.79 4.80
N VAL A 87 -3.27 11.88 4.53
CA VAL A 87 -2.25 12.07 3.49
C VAL A 87 -2.83 11.64 2.15
N THR A 88 -2.79 12.55 1.18
CA THR A 88 -3.28 12.29 -0.18
C THR A 88 -2.40 11.29 -0.90
N ALA A 89 -2.96 10.63 -1.90
CA ALA A 89 -2.22 9.67 -2.69
C ALA A 89 -1.04 10.30 -3.45
N ASP A 90 -1.10 11.58 -3.85
CA ASP A 90 0.02 12.30 -4.46
C ASP A 90 1.18 12.50 -3.46
N GLU A 91 0.86 12.91 -2.23
CA GLU A 91 1.85 13.08 -1.17
C GLU A 91 2.51 11.73 -0.80
N ILE A 92 1.73 10.65 -0.74
CA ILE A 92 2.24 9.31 -0.49
C ILE A 92 3.20 8.87 -1.60
N LEU A 93 2.84 9.11 -2.86
CA LEU A 93 3.70 8.75 -4.00
C LEU A 93 5.03 9.51 -3.96
N ARG A 94 4.99 10.82 -3.71
CA ARG A 94 6.21 11.63 -3.55
C ARG A 94 7.10 11.12 -2.43
N GLU A 95 6.52 10.69 -1.31
CA GLU A 95 7.27 10.16 -0.18
C GLU A 95 7.92 8.80 -0.52
N ILE A 96 7.20 7.92 -1.21
CA ILE A 96 7.74 6.64 -1.70
C ILE A 96 8.90 6.90 -2.66
N GLU A 97 8.77 7.82 -3.62
CA GLU A 97 9.82 8.18 -4.57
C GLU A 97 11.07 8.72 -3.88
N LYS A 98 10.92 9.60 -2.88
CA LYS A 98 12.04 10.12 -2.07
C LYS A 98 12.78 9.01 -1.33
N ARG A 99 12.05 8.06 -0.74
CA ARG A 99 12.62 6.93 0.01
C ARG A 99 13.31 5.93 -0.91
N ASP A 100 12.78 5.70 -2.10
CA ASP A 100 13.45 4.91 -3.13
C ASP A 100 14.75 5.54 -3.60
N MET A 101 14.73 6.85 -3.84
CA MET A 101 15.91 7.60 -4.23
C MET A 101 17.00 7.56 -3.16
N HIS A 102 16.63 7.73 -1.88
CA HIS A 102 17.56 7.54 -0.76
C HIS A 102 18.15 6.12 -0.73
N ARG A 103 17.34 5.06 -0.97
CA ARG A 103 17.87 3.69 -1.07
C ARG A 103 18.80 3.50 -2.25
N TYR A 104 18.58 4.20 -3.37
CA TYR A 104 19.49 4.14 -4.52
C TYR A 104 20.87 4.73 -4.19
N PHE A 105 20.91 5.85 -3.47
CA PHE A 105 22.16 6.52 -3.08
C PHE A 105 22.86 5.89 -1.86
N ILE A 106 22.13 5.16 -1.00
CA ILE A 106 22.68 4.51 0.20
C ILE A 106 22.99 3.02 -0.05
N LYS A 107 22.66 2.46 -1.23
CA LYS A 107 23.10 1.09 -1.56
C LYS A 107 24.63 1.05 -1.43
N PRO A 108 25.20 0.22 -0.54
CA PRO A 108 26.63 -0.01 -0.57
C PRO A 108 26.97 -0.46 -1.99
N ALA A 109 27.98 0.17 -2.59
CA ALA A 109 28.54 -0.27 -3.86
C ALA A 109 28.83 -1.76 -3.69
N ARG A 110 27.98 -2.62 -4.26
CA ARG A 110 28.16 -4.07 -4.19
C ARG A 110 29.55 -4.35 -4.75
N ASP A 111 30.32 -5.05 -3.94
CA ASP A 111 31.66 -5.56 -4.15
C ASP A 111 31.95 -5.86 -5.63
N ARG A 112 33.03 -5.25 -6.15
CA ARG A 112 33.73 -5.76 -7.32
C ARG A 112 34.53 -6.99 -6.93
#